data_AF-A0A2E6VVK1-F1
#
_entry.id   AF-A0A2E6VVK1-F1
#
_cell.length_a   1.000
_cell.length_b   1.000
_cell.length_c   1.000
_cell.angle_alpha   90.00
_cell.angle_beta   90.00
_cell.angle_gamma   90.00
#
_symmetry.space_group_name_H-M   'P 1'
#
loop_
_entity.id
_entity.type
_entity.pdbx_description
1 polymer ?
#
loop_
_entity_poly.entity_id
_entity_poly.type
_entity_poly.pdbx_seq_one_letter_code
_entity_poly.pdbx_strand_id
1 'polypeptide(L)'
;MIELFQVIEDNHDRLVSTLLTEIPKRVTAYNRMGRAELRQSVEHLLEAYTDLLVTGEDRSLRSFFKYLAKVRSSQSFMLSDVMRALLCFPPIMRKLLQDEFRMARGDGRKLYNDSLGKIEHTAYDALCLFADIYQDYVKSRITEHNDYIEEQNAQLGVDLSKFILFRG
;
A
#
# COMPACT_ATOMS: atom_id res chain seq x y z
N MET A 1 -11.91 -0.93 -24.73
CA MET A 1 -11.63 -1.12 -23.29
C MET A 1 -10.54 -0.12 -22.86
N ILE A 2 -10.76 1.17 -23.12
CA ILE A 2 -9.88 2.29 -22.78
C ILE A 2 -10.79 3.32 -22.12
N GLU A 3 -11.05 3.16 -20.82
CA GLU A 3 -11.91 4.10 -20.06
C GLU A 3 -11.39 4.34 -18.63
N LEU A 4 -10.99 3.30 -17.89
CA LEU A 4 -10.48 3.48 -16.51
C LEU A 4 -9.00 3.94 -16.48
N PHE A 5 -8.16 3.35 -17.33
CA PHE A 5 -6.75 3.71 -17.44
C PHE A 5 -6.57 5.18 -17.80
N GLN A 6 -7.26 5.64 -18.85
CA GLN A 6 -7.21 7.03 -19.30
C GLN A 6 -7.66 7.99 -18.19
N VAL A 7 -8.72 7.64 -17.44
CA VAL A 7 -9.17 8.45 -16.30
C VAL A 7 -8.09 8.57 -15.22
N ILE A 8 -7.36 7.48 -14.91
CA ILE A 8 -6.27 7.49 -13.93
C ILE A 8 -5.10 8.33 -14.43
N GLU A 9 -4.70 8.19 -15.70
CA GLU A 9 -3.61 8.97 -16.29
C GLU A 9 -3.95 10.47 -16.36
N ASP A 10 -5.12 10.82 -16.90
CA ASP A 10 -5.57 12.21 -17.08
C ASP A 10 -5.71 12.94 -15.73
N ASN A 11 -5.96 12.20 -14.66
CA ASN A 11 -6.13 12.73 -13.30
C ASN A 11 -4.97 12.38 -12.35
N HIS A 12 -3.84 11.90 -12.85
CA HIS A 12 -2.74 11.40 -12.01
C HIS A 12 -2.30 12.43 -10.95
N ASP A 13 -1.99 13.66 -11.35
CA ASP A 13 -1.57 14.72 -10.41
C ASP A 13 -2.65 15.08 -9.38
N ARG A 14 -3.92 15.09 -9.82
CA ARG A 14 -5.06 15.33 -8.93
C ARG A 14 -5.20 14.21 -7.90
N LEU A 15 -5.02 12.96 -8.32
CA LEU A 15 -5.04 11.78 -7.46
C LEU A 15 -3.91 11.82 -6.44
N VAL A 16 -2.67 12.03 -6.89
CA VAL A 16 -1.49 12.17 -6.03
C VAL A 16 -1.71 13.28 -4.99
N SER A 17 -2.11 14.47 -5.42
CA SER A 17 -2.36 15.61 -4.51
C SER A 17 -3.47 15.32 -3.48
N THR A 18 -4.54 14.64 -3.91
CA THR A 18 -5.66 14.28 -3.03
C THR A 18 -5.22 13.23 -2.00
N LEU A 19 -4.49 12.20 -2.43
CA LEU A 19 -3.94 11.16 -1.55
C LEU A 19 -2.93 11.73 -0.54
N LEU A 20 -2.04 12.63 -0.98
CA LEU A 20 -1.09 13.33 -0.11
C LEU A 20 -1.79 14.14 0.98
N THR A 21 -3.01 14.59 0.73
CA THR A 21 -3.81 15.37 1.68
C THR A 21 -4.64 14.46 2.60
N GLU A 22 -5.28 13.42 2.04
CA GLU A 22 -6.20 12.57 2.79
C GLU A 22 -5.49 11.52 3.63
N ILE A 23 -4.33 10.99 3.21
CA ILE A 23 -3.60 9.96 3.97
C ILE A 23 -3.20 10.48 5.36
N PRO A 24 -2.47 11.60 5.53
CA PRO A 24 -2.06 12.05 6.86
C PRO A 24 -3.23 12.52 7.73
N LYS A 25 -4.31 13.00 7.08
CA LYS A 25 -5.57 13.39 7.75
C LYS A 25 -6.31 12.21 8.35
N ARG A 26 -6.31 11.05 7.68
CA ARG A 26 -7.00 9.82 8.12
C ARG A 26 -6.11 8.89 8.93
N VAL A 27 -4.81 8.91 8.67
CA VAL A 27 -3.81 8.05 9.29
C VAL A 27 -2.68 8.94 9.82
N THR A 28 -2.83 9.36 11.07
CA THR A 28 -1.95 10.33 11.71
C THR A 28 -0.49 9.88 11.78
N ALA A 29 -0.22 8.58 11.73
CA ALA A 29 1.13 8.01 11.66
C ALA A 29 1.93 8.53 10.44
N TYR A 30 1.26 8.97 9.37
CA TYR A 30 1.92 9.55 8.19
C TYR A 30 2.31 11.02 8.36
N ASN A 31 1.89 11.70 9.42
CA ASN A 31 2.30 13.09 9.69
C ASN A 31 3.80 13.23 10.00
N ARG A 32 4.45 12.15 10.47
CA ARG A 32 5.90 12.12 10.72
C ARG A 32 6.73 11.92 9.45
N MET A 33 6.09 11.61 8.33
CA MET A 33 6.76 11.29 7.08
C MET A 33 6.97 12.55 6.25
N GLY A 34 8.12 12.66 5.60
CA GLY A 34 8.40 13.79 4.71
C GLY A 34 7.40 13.80 3.54
N ARG A 35 6.86 14.98 3.19
CA ARG A 35 5.87 15.11 2.10
C ARG A 35 6.40 14.57 0.77
N ALA A 36 7.69 14.75 0.48
CA ALA A 36 8.34 14.23 -0.72
C ALA A 36 8.41 12.69 -0.73
N GLU A 37 8.74 12.07 0.41
CA GLU A 37 8.75 10.61 0.57
C GLU A 37 7.34 10.03 0.40
N LEU A 38 6.32 10.72 0.94
CA LEU A 38 4.92 10.30 0.78
C LEU A 38 4.48 10.41 -0.66
N ARG A 39 4.86 11.49 -1.33
CA ARG A 39 4.56 11.70 -2.74
C ARG A 39 5.12 10.56 -3.59
N GLN A 40 6.41 10.25 -3.44
CA GLN A 40 7.04 9.17 -4.18
C GLN A 40 6.38 7.81 -3.90
N SER A 41 6.03 7.54 -2.63
CA SER A 41 5.33 6.31 -2.25
C SER A 41 3.95 6.20 -2.90
N VAL A 42 3.22 7.32 -2.99
CA VAL A 42 1.90 7.39 -3.62
C VAL A 42 2.00 7.24 -5.14
N GLU A 43 2.98 7.88 -5.78
CA GLU A 43 3.22 7.78 -7.23
C GLU A 43 3.52 6.32 -7.63
N HIS A 44 4.48 5.66 -6.96
CA HIS A 44 4.77 4.25 -7.22
C HIS A 44 3.57 3.31 -6.95
N LEU A 45 2.73 3.63 -5.96
CA LEU A 45 1.52 2.86 -5.68
C LEU A 45 0.50 3.01 -6.83
N LEU A 46 0.31 4.22 -7.35
CA LEU A 46 -0.59 4.47 -8.47
C LEU A 46 -0.10 3.81 -9.75
N GLU A 47 1.20 3.86 -10.03
CA GLU A 47 1.81 3.12 -11.14
C GLU A 47 1.54 1.63 -11.02
N ALA A 48 1.80 1.04 -9.84
CA ALA A 48 1.56 -0.38 -9.61
C ALA A 48 0.08 -0.79 -9.71
N TYR A 49 -0.85 0.06 -9.25
CA TYR A 49 -2.28 -0.15 -9.46
C TYR A 49 -2.66 -0.08 -10.94
N THR A 50 -2.08 0.87 -11.66
CA THR A 50 -2.34 1.07 -13.09
C THR A 50 -1.87 -0.15 -13.89
N ASP A 51 -0.65 -0.65 -13.61
CA ASP A 51 -0.12 -1.87 -14.19
C ASP A 51 -1.06 -3.06 -13.97
N LEU A 52 -1.54 -3.25 -12.73
CA LEU A 52 -2.46 -4.32 -12.39
C LEU A 52 -3.81 -4.18 -13.12
N LEU A 53 -4.33 -2.97 -13.26
CA LEU A 53 -5.59 -2.72 -13.96
C LEU A 53 -5.49 -2.91 -15.48
N VAL A 54 -4.33 -2.63 -16.07
CA VAL A 54 -4.10 -2.75 -17.51
C VAL A 54 -3.73 -4.17 -17.92
N THR A 55 -2.80 -4.79 -17.18
CA THR A 55 -2.19 -6.07 -17.53
C THR A 55 -2.85 -7.25 -16.83
N GLY A 56 -3.51 -7.02 -15.69
CA GLY A 56 -3.96 -8.07 -14.78
C GLY A 56 -2.85 -8.71 -13.96
N GLU A 57 -1.60 -8.29 -14.13
CA GLU A 57 -0.44 -8.84 -13.43
C GLU A 57 -0.12 -8.04 -12.16
N ASP A 58 0.12 -8.73 -11.05
CA ASP A 58 0.40 -8.11 -9.75
C ASP A 58 1.91 -7.91 -9.47
N ARG A 59 2.78 -8.16 -10.44
CA ARG A 59 4.24 -8.18 -10.25
C ARG A 59 4.80 -6.85 -9.73
N SER A 60 4.42 -5.73 -10.34
CA SER A 60 4.82 -4.38 -9.92
C SER A 60 4.34 -4.09 -8.50
N LEU A 61 3.09 -4.47 -8.22
CA LEU A 61 2.46 -4.29 -6.91
C LEU A 61 3.16 -5.12 -5.81
N ARG A 62 3.49 -6.39 -6.09
CA ARG A 62 4.28 -7.25 -5.18
C ARG A 62 5.65 -6.65 -4.88
N SER A 63 6.34 -6.15 -5.90
CA SER A 63 7.65 -5.51 -5.74
C SER A 63 7.57 -4.29 -4.84
N PHE A 64 6.61 -3.40 -5.13
CA PHE A 64 6.35 -2.22 -4.31
C PHE A 64 5.97 -2.58 -2.87
N PHE A 65 5.11 -3.58 -2.66
CA PHE A 65 4.71 -4.01 -1.32
C PHE A 65 5.82 -4.65 -0.50
N LYS A 66 6.73 -5.40 -1.12
CA LYS A 66 7.95 -5.89 -0.44
C LYS A 66 8.81 -4.74 0.04
N TYR A 67 9.02 -3.73 -0.81
CA TYR A 67 9.72 -2.50 -0.45
C TYR A 67 9.00 -1.77 0.69
N LEU A 68 7.67 -1.57 0.56
CA LEU A 68 6.86 -0.85 1.52
C LEU A 68 6.85 -1.54 2.89
N ALA A 69 6.72 -2.86 2.94
CA ALA A 69 6.76 -3.64 4.18
C ALA A 69 8.10 -3.44 4.91
N LYS A 70 9.22 -3.52 4.18
CA LYS A 70 10.56 -3.29 4.73
C LYS A 70 10.72 -1.87 5.30
N VAL A 71 10.36 -0.85 4.52
CA VAL A 71 10.54 0.55 4.92
C VAL A 71 9.60 0.94 6.06
N ARG A 72 8.34 0.53 6.01
CA ARG A 72 7.35 0.90 7.05
C ARG A 72 7.61 0.16 8.35
N SER A 73 8.08 -1.08 8.29
CA SER A 73 8.53 -1.80 9.49
C SER A 73 9.74 -1.11 10.14
N SER A 74 10.75 -0.68 9.36
CA SER A 74 11.92 0.03 9.92
C SER A 74 11.57 1.42 10.49
N GLN A 75 10.52 2.04 9.99
CA GLN A 75 9.97 3.30 10.51
C GLN A 75 8.95 3.10 11.64
N SER A 76 8.77 1.86 12.13
CA SER A 76 7.83 1.52 13.21
C SER A 76 6.39 1.96 12.90
N PHE A 77 5.91 1.77 11.67
CA PHE A 77 4.49 1.86 11.36
C PHE A 77 3.78 0.59 11.80
N MET A 78 2.56 0.74 12.32
CA MET A 78 1.70 -0.42 12.52
C MET A 78 1.17 -0.92 11.17
N LEU A 79 0.97 -2.22 11.04
CA LEU A 79 0.34 -2.82 9.85
C LEU A 79 -0.99 -2.13 9.53
N SER A 80 -1.80 -1.86 10.56
CA SER A 80 -3.08 -1.17 10.44
C SER A 80 -2.96 0.25 9.88
N ASP A 81 -1.88 0.97 10.16
CA ASP A 81 -1.65 2.32 9.60
C ASP A 81 -1.41 2.23 8.09
N VAL A 82 -0.57 1.28 7.66
CA VAL A 82 -0.26 1.10 6.24
C VAL A 82 -1.50 0.64 5.48
N MET A 83 -2.24 -0.34 6.03
CA MET A 83 -3.50 -0.82 5.44
C MET A 83 -4.55 0.30 5.31
N ARG A 84 -4.71 1.14 6.34
CA ARG A 84 -5.63 2.29 6.29
C ARG A 84 -5.21 3.32 5.24
N ALA A 85 -3.91 3.53 5.04
CA ALA A 85 -3.41 4.43 4.00
C ALA A 85 -3.71 3.88 2.60
N LEU A 86 -3.52 2.58 2.36
CA LEU A 86 -3.90 1.92 1.09
C LEU A 86 -5.42 2.05 0.83
N LEU A 87 -6.24 1.88 1.88
CA LEU A 87 -7.69 2.04 1.82
C LEU A 87 -8.19 3.47 1.58
N CYS A 88 -7.30 4.46 1.52
CA CYS A 88 -7.68 5.82 1.09
C CYS A 88 -7.94 5.89 -0.43
N PHE A 89 -7.41 4.95 -1.21
CA PHE A 89 -7.53 4.97 -2.67
C PHE A 89 -8.97 4.77 -3.18
N PRO A 90 -9.74 3.73 -2.78
CA PRO A 90 -11.11 3.51 -3.28
C PRO A 90 -12.07 4.69 -3.12
N PRO A 91 -12.19 5.33 -1.94
CA PRO A 91 -13.13 6.45 -1.79
C PRO A 91 -12.73 7.69 -2.60
N ILE A 92 -11.43 7.89 -2.88
CA ILE A 92 -10.94 8.96 -3.75
C ILE A 92 -11.29 8.65 -5.21
N MET A 93 -11.01 7.43 -5.66
CA MET A 93 -11.37 6.97 -7.00
C MET A 93 -12.88 7.03 -7.25
N ARG A 94 -13.70 6.61 -6.28
CA ARG A 94 -15.16 6.68 -6.40
C ARG A 94 -15.64 8.10 -6.71
N LYS A 95 -15.13 9.10 -5.99
CA LYS A 95 -15.47 10.50 -6.22
C LYS A 95 -15.00 10.97 -7.59
N LEU A 96 -13.78 10.62 -7.98
CA LEU A 96 -13.24 10.97 -9.29
C LEU A 96 -14.10 10.37 -10.42
N LEU A 97 -14.35 9.06 -10.39
CA LEU A 97 -15.18 8.38 -11.39
C LEU A 97 -16.60 8.96 -11.44
N GLN A 98 -17.15 9.35 -10.29
CA GLN A 98 -18.46 10.01 -10.25
C GLN A 98 -18.42 11.36 -10.97
N ASP A 99 -17.37 12.16 -10.78
CA ASP A 99 -17.22 13.44 -11.47
C ASP A 99 -17.10 13.24 -13.00
N GLU A 100 -16.25 12.29 -13.43
CA GLU A 100 -15.98 12.01 -14.84
C GLU A 100 -17.21 11.47 -15.58
N PHE A 101 -17.85 10.43 -15.03
CA PHE A 101 -18.94 9.75 -15.70
C PHE A 101 -20.30 10.44 -15.54
N ARG A 102 -20.43 11.43 -14.64
CA ARG A 102 -21.68 12.20 -14.48
C ARG A 102 -22.04 13.00 -15.73
N MET A 103 -21.04 13.46 -16.48
CA MET A 103 -21.24 14.27 -17.69
C MET A 103 -21.11 13.47 -18.99
N ALA A 104 -20.81 12.16 -18.89
CA ALA A 104 -20.69 11.29 -20.04
C ALA A 104 -22.05 11.16 -20.76
N ARG A 105 -22.09 11.45 -22.07
CA ARG A 105 -23.28 11.23 -22.89
C ARG A 105 -23.46 9.73 -23.12
N GLY A 106 -24.62 9.18 -22.74
CA GLY A 106 -24.95 7.76 -22.95
C GLY A 106 -24.81 6.90 -21.71
N ASP A 107 -24.10 5.77 -21.82
CA ASP A 107 -24.05 4.67 -20.83
C ASP A 107 -23.22 4.95 -19.56
N GLY A 108 -23.03 6.23 -19.20
CA GLY A 108 -22.11 6.66 -18.12
C GLY A 108 -22.35 6.01 -16.77
N ARG A 109 -23.62 5.70 -16.43
CA ARG A 109 -23.95 4.96 -15.20
C ARG A 109 -23.37 3.54 -15.19
N LYS A 110 -23.43 2.85 -16.32
CA LYS A 110 -22.90 1.50 -16.46
C LYS A 110 -21.38 1.52 -16.36
N LEU A 111 -20.73 2.43 -17.10
CA LEU A 111 -19.28 2.61 -17.07
C LEU A 111 -18.75 2.96 -15.67
N TYR A 112 -19.47 3.83 -14.95
CA TYR A 112 -19.17 4.14 -13.55
C TYR A 112 -19.23 2.90 -12.66
N ASN A 113 -20.31 2.12 -12.73
CA ASN A 113 -20.48 0.92 -11.90
C ASN A 113 -19.42 -0.13 -12.22
N ASP A 114 -19.15 -0.38 -13.50
CA ASP A 114 -18.15 -1.36 -13.95
C ASP A 114 -16.74 -0.92 -13.50
N SER A 115 -16.41 0.36 -13.63
CA SER A 115 -15.12 0.92 -13.21
C SER A 115 -14.96 0.89 -11.69
N LEU A 116 -16.01 1.24 -10.95
CA LEU A 116 -16.00 1.21 -9.50
C LEU A 116 -15.82 -0.22 -8.97
N GLY A 117 -16.55 -1.18 -9.55
CA GLY A 117 -16.44 -2.58 -9.16
C GLY A 117 -15.02 -3.14 -9.37
N LYS A 118 -14.37 -2.77 -10.47
CA LYS A 118 -12.96 -3.09 -10.73
C LYS A 118 -12.03 -2.48 -9.70
N ILE A 119 -12.13 -1.17 -9.45
CA ILE A 119 -11.27 -0.48 -8.47
C ILE A 119 -11.42 -1.08 -7.07
N GLU A 120 -12.65 -1.39 -6.65
CA GLU A 120 -12.91 -1.96 -5.33
C GLU A 120 -12.33 -3.37 -5.18
N HIS A 121 -12.49 -4.23 -6.20
CA HIS A 121 -11.85 -5.55 -6.21
C HIS A 121 -10.33 -5.44 -6.20
N THR A 122 -9.75 -4.61 -7.07
CA THR A 122 -8.31 -4.40 -7.15
C THR A 122 -7.74 -3.90 -5.83
N ALA A 123 -8.42 -2.95 -5.15
CA ALA A 123 -7.97 -2.45 -3.87
C ALA A 123 -8.10 -3.49 -2.75
N TYR A 124 -9.14 -4.31 -2.77
CA TYR A 124 -9.31 -5.42 -1.84
C TYR A 124 -8.20 -6.46 -1.99
N ASP A 125 -7.96 -6.93 -3.22
CA ASP A 125 -6.92 -7.92 -3.53
C ASP A 125 -5.53 -7.39 -3.19
N ALA A 126 -5.26 -6.12 -3.51
CA ALA A 126 -4.03 -5.45 -3.14
C ALA A 126 -3.82 -5.38 -1.62
N LEU A 127 -4.89 -5.13 -0.86
CA LEU A 127 -4.81 -5.08 0.60
C LEU A 127 -4.49 -6.44 1.20
N CYS A 128 -5.15 -7.51 0.72
CA CYS A 128 -4.87 -8.89 1.12
C CYS A 128 -3.41 -9.27 0.77
N LEU A 129 -2.99 -8.96 -0.46
CA LEU A 129 -1.64 -9.21 -0.92
C LEU A 129 -0.58 -8.51 -0.04
N PHE A 130 -0.82 -7.25 0.32
CA PHE A 130 0.08 -6.53 1.22
C PHE A 130 0.14 -7.18 2.60
N ALA A 131 -1.00 -7.60 3.16
CA ALA A 131 -1.05 -8.26 4.45
C ALA A 131 -0.23 -9.56 4.46
N ASP A 132 -0.36 -10.38 3.42
CA ASP A 132 0.42 -11.62 3.26
C ASP A 132 1.92 -11.32 3.17
N ILE A 133 2.31 -10.36 2.32
CA ILE A 133 3.73 -9.95 2.16
C ILE A 133 4.29 -9.41 3.48
N TYR A 134 3.53 -8.61 4.22
CA TYR A 134 3.95 -8.05 5.49
C TYR A 134 4.11 -9.16 6.55
N GLN A 135 3.19 -10.12 6.59
CA GLN A 135 3.26 -11.26 7.50
C GLN A 135 4.51 -12.12 7.21
N ASP A 136 4.78 -12.42 5.94
CA ASP A 136 5.96 -13.18 5.53
C ASP A 136 7.25 -12.43 5.87
N TYR A 137 7.28 -11.11 5.66
CA TYR A 137 8.41 -10.27 6.05
C TYR A 137 8.66 -10.30 7.56
N VAL A 138 7.63 -10.14 8.39
CA VAL A 138 7.80 -10.18 9.85
C VAL A 138 8.27 -11.56 10.31
N LYS A 139 7.71 -12.64 9.74
CA LYS A 139 8.18 -14.01 10.04
C LYS A 139 9.65 -14.18 9.69
N SER A 140 10.10 -13.73 8.51
CA SER A 140 11.50 -13.87 8.12
C SER A 140 12.43 -13.11 9.08
N ARG A 141 12.04 -11.92 9.53
CA ARG A 141 12.81 -11.13 10.50
C ARG A 141 12.90 -11.79 11.87
N ILE A 142 11.83 -12.45 12.33
CA ILE A 142 11.84 -13.22 13.57
C ILE A 142 12.78 -14.41 13.44
N THR A 143 12.71 -15.16 12.34
CA THR A 143 13.60 -16.30 12.09
C THR A 143 15.07 -15.86 12.04
N GLU A 144 15.40 -14.84 11.24
CA GLU A 144 16.76 -14.28 11.17
C GLU A 144 17.29 -13.84 12.55
N HIS A 145 16.43 -13.28 13.39
CA HIS A 145 16.81 -12.85 14.73
C HIS A 145 17.05 -14.04 15.68
N ASN A 146 16.21 -15.07 15.60
CA ASN A 146 16.36 -16.28 16.39
C ASN A 146 17.65 -17.03 16.00
N ASP A 147 17.90 -17.19 14.70
CA ASP A 147 19.12 -17.83 14.18
C ASP A 147 20.36 -17.08 14.68
N TYR A 148 20.34 -15.75 14.66
CA TYR A 148 21.42 -14.93 15.22
C TYR A 148 21.62 -15.14 16.73
N ILE A 149 20.54 -15.20 17.52
CA ILE A 149 20.63 -15.46 18.96
C ILE A 149 21.21 -16.86 19.21
N GLU A 150 20.78 -17.87 18.47
CA GLU A 150 21.28 -19.24 18.60
C GLU A 150 22.78 -19.32 18.29
N GLU A 151 23.23 -18.69 17.20
CA GLU A 151 24.65 -18.60 16.86
C GLU A 151 25.47 -17.88 17.94
N GLN A 152 24.99 -16.75 18.46
CA GLN A 152 25.67 -16.03 19.52
C GLN A 152 25.71 -16.80 20.85
N ASN A 153 24.62 -17.49 21.20
CA ASN A 153 24.56 -18.35 22.38
C ASN A 153 25.56 -19.50 22.28
N ALA A 154 25.66 -20.12 21.10
CA ALA A 154 26.63 -21.19 20.84
C ALA A 154 28.08 -20.70 20.94
N GLN A 155 28.37 -19.48 20.48
CA GLN A 155 29.71 -18.88 20.56
C GLN A 155 30.08 -18.45 21.98
N LEU A 156 29.15 -17.88 22.74
CA LEU A 156 29.42 -17.30 24.06
C LEU A 156 29.22 -18.30 25.21
N GLY A 157 28.54 -19.42 24.99
CA GLY A 157 28.18 -20.38 26.04
C GLY A 157 27.18 -19.82 27.06
N VAL A 158 26.48 -18.74 26.71
CA VAL A 158 25.52 -18.03 27.57
C VAL A 158 24.22 -17.85 26.81
N ASP A 159 23.07 -18.02 27.47
CA ASP A 159 21.75 -17.81 26.90
C ASP A 159 21.37 -16.32 26.89
N LEU A 160 21.66 -15.64 25.78
CA LEU A 160 21.35 -14.22 25.54
C LEU A 160 19.84 -13.94 25.42
N SER A 161 19.00 -14.96 25.17
CA SER A 161 17.55 -14.77 25.09
C SER A 161 16.95 -14.26 26.41
N LYS A 162 17.62 -14.53 27.52
CA LYS A 162 17.26 -14.05 28.87
C LYS A 162 17.64 -12.58 29.14
N PHE A 163 18.52 -12.00 28.34
CA PHE A 163 19.02 -10.64 28.52
C PHE A 163 18.33 -9.62 27.60
N ILE A 164 17.68 -10.06 26.53
CA ILE A 164 16.88 -9.21 25.64
C ILE A 164 15.49 -8.98 26.28
N LEU A 165 15.45 -8.12 27.29
CA LEU A 165 14.21 -7.47 27.71
C LEU A 165 13.86 -6.43 26.64
N PHE A 166 12.96 -6.77 25.72
CA PHE A 166 12.34 -5.77 24.85
C PHE A 166 11.72 -4.69 25.75
N ARG A 167 12.28 -3.47 25.75
CA ARG A 167 11.57 -2.29 26.24
C ARG A 167 10.40 -2.07 25.28
N GLY A 168 9.20 -2.30 25.79
CA GLY A 168 7.94 -2.04 25.09
C GLY A 168 7.75 -0.59 24.70
#